data_AF-A0A537P7X7-F1
#
_entry.id   AF-A0A537P7X7-F1
#
_cell.length_a   1.000
_cell.length_b   1.000
_cell.length_c   1.000
_cell.angle_alpha   90.00
_cell.angle_beta   90.00
_cell.angle_gamma   90.00
#
_symmetry.space_group_name_H-M   'P 1'
#
loop_
_entity.id
_entity.type
_entity.pdbx_description
1 polymer ?
#
loop_
_entity_poly.entity_id
_entity_poly.type
_entity_poly.pdbx_seq_one_letter_code
_entity_poly.pdbx_strand_id
1 'polypeptide(L)'
;IDTRRNPTVVNRLAVARGVGWFRKNAIVKVPFPHPGYMRDVYPGFLQLTGFMTMNLDRHMDAHRELFWHLVEGDGDAAEKHTDFYDEYMSVMDLTAEFYLQTVEKVFVNHELPRGIFLHRGEKVDPGAIRRTALMTIEGERDDISGVGQGVGHYGVFNGSRFRADAVPRIIDFMHKQA
;
A
#
# COMPACT_ATOMS: atom_id res chain seq x y z
N ILE A 1 -4.96 -5.20 12.40
CA ILE A 1 -3.74 -5.10 11.58
C ILE A 1 -2.94 -6.39 11.72
N ASP A 2 -3.18 -7.36 10.83
CA ASP A 2 -2.45 -8.63 10.80
C ASP A 2 -2.36 -9.18 9.38
N THR A 3 -1.22 -9.01 8.74
CA THR A 3 -0.95 -9.43 7.35
C THR A 3 -0.98 -10.95 7.12
N ARG A 4 -1.11 -11.75 8.19
CA ARG A 4 -1.30 -13.21 8.11
C ARG A 4 -2.75 -13.60 7.83
N ARG A 5 -3.71 -12.69 8.05
CA ARG A 5 -5.13 -12.91 7.73
C ARG A 5 -5.30 -12.74 6.22
N ASN A 6 -5.82 -13.78 5.56
CA ASN A 6 -6.02 -13.82 4.10
C ASN A 6 -4.81 -13.28 3.31
N PRO A 7 -3.63 -13.94 3.40
CA PRO A 7 -2.41 -13.39 2.85
C PRO A 7 -2.50 -13.28 1.32
N THR A 8 -2.09 -12.13 0.79
CA THR A 8 -2.02 -11.86 -0.64
C THR A 8 -0.70 -12.36 -1.22
N VAL A 9 -0.51 -12.18 -2.54
CA VAL A 9 0.76 -12.52 -3.21
C VAL A 9 1.92 -11.74 -2.59
N VAL A 10 1.68 -10.48 -2.22
CA VAL A 10 2.66 -9.61 -1.55
C VAL A 10 3.12 -10.19 -0.22
N ASN A 11 2.17 -10.64 0.61
CA ASN A 11 2.52 -11.22 1.91
C ASN A 11 3.36 -12.49 1.75
N ARG A 12 2.99 -13.37 0.80
CA ARG A 12 3.73 -14.62 0.55
C ARG A 12 5.15 -14.37 0.03
N LEU A 13 5.32 -13.41 -0.88
CA LEU A 13 6.63 -13.06 -1.43
C LEU A 13 7.58 -12.55 -0.32
N ALA A 14 7.08 -11.69 0.56
CA ALA A 14 7.87 -11.14 1.65
C ALA A 14 8.39 -12.23 2.60
N VAL A 15 7.51 -13.16 3.00
CA VAL A 15 7.87 -14.30 3.86
C VAL A 15 8.85 -15.24 3.16
N ALA A 16 8.62 -15.56 1.88
CA ALA A 16 9.45 -16.49 1.13
C ALA A 16 10.88 -15.98 0.86
N ARG A 17 11.03 -14.67 0.61
CA ARG A 17 12.33 -14.05 0.29
C ARG A 17 13.08 -13.59 1.54
N GLY A 18 12.36 -13.14 2.57
CA GLY A 18 12.92 -12.57 3.79
C GLY A 18 13.64 -11.23 3.56
N VAL A 19 13.95 -10.52 4.64
CA VAL A 19 14.53 -9.17 4.58
C VAL A 19 15.92 -9.12 3.90
N GLY A 20 16.74 -10.17 4.06
CA GLY A 20 18.09 -10.21 3.49
C GLY A 20 18.10 -10.18 1.96
N TRP A 21 17.10 -10.80 1.32
CA TRP A 21 16.94 -10.73 -0.12
C TRP A 21 16.60 -9.31 -0.58
N PHE A 22 15.66 -8.63 0.09
CA PHE A 22 15.32 -7.24 -0.25
C PHE A 22 16.48 -6.28 -0.02
N ARG A 23 17.25 -6.45 1.06
CA ARG A 23 18.46 -5.65 1.30
C ARG A 23 19.46 -5.75 0.14
N LYS A 24 19.60 -6.94 -0.45
CA LYS A 24 20.56 -7.19 -1.55
C LYS A 24 20.03 -6.76 -2.91
N ASN A 25 18.73 -6.87 -3.16
CA ASN A 25 18.16 -6.74 -4.51
C ASN A 25 17.31 -5.48 -4.72
N ALA A 26 16.83 -4.84 -3.66
CA ALA A 26 15.94 -3.68 -3.75
C ALA A 26 16.60 -2.37 -3.28
N ILE A 27 17.75 -2.43 -2.58
CA ILE A 27 18.42 -1.24 -2.07
C ILE A 27 19.49 -0.77 -3.04
N VAL A 28 19.48 0.52 -3.36
CA VAL A 28 20.47 1.17 -4.21
C VAL A 28 21.04 2.40 -3.51
N LYS A 29 22.17 2.90 -4.03
CA LYS A 29 22.79 4.15 -3.61
C LYS A 29 22.22 5.30 -4.44
N VAL A 30 21.88 6.41 -3.79
CA VAL A 30 21.52 7.66 -4.50
C VAL A 30 22.70 8.08 -5.40
N PRO A 31 22.48 8.28 -6.71
CA PRO A 31 23.55 8.61 -7.65
C PRO A 31 23.94 10.08 -7.61
N PHE A 32 25.16 10.40 -8.06
CA PHE A 32 25.62 11.77 -8.23
C PHE A 32 24.86 12.43 -9.40
N PRO A 33 24.53 13.73 -9.37
CA PRO A 33 24.81 14.75 -8.35
C PRO A 33 23.67 14.95 -7.34
N HIS A 34 22.75 13.99 -7.21
CA HIS A 34 21.52 14.21 -6.45
C HIS A 34 21.79 14.38 -4.94
N PRO A 35 21.00 15.21 -4.24
CA PRO A 35 21.08 15.34 -2.78
C PRO A 35 20.92 13.98 -2.08
N GLY A 36 21.79 13.72 -1.10
CA GLY A 36 21.84 12.42 -0.44
C GLY A 36 22.69 11.38 -1.18
N TYR A 37 23.56 11.79 -2.11
CA TYR A 37 24.55 10.92 -2.75
C TYR A 37 25.13 9.87 -1.80
N MET A 38 25.20 8.61 -2.25
CA MET A 38 25.66 7.44 -1.49
C MET A 38 24.78 6.99 -0.31
N ARG A 39 23.63 7.63 -0.08
CA ARG A 39 22.62 7.11 0.86
C ARG A 39 21.94 5.88 0.29
N ASP A 40 21.66 4.92 1.16
CA ASP A 40 20.89 3.72 0.80
C ASP A 40 19.40 4.02 0.76
N VAL A 41 18.78 3.72 -0.38
CA VAL A 41 17.36 3.95 -0.62
C VAL A 41 16.73 2.75 -1.31
N TYR A 42 15.44 2.56 -1.08
CA TYR A 42 14.58 1.77 -1.95
C TYR A 42 13.96 2.71 -2.98
N PRO A 43 14.44 2.68 -4.24
CA PRO A 43 14.13 3.74 -5.19
C PRO A 43 12.72 3.59 -5.74
N GLY A 44 12.07 4.71 -6.04
CA GLY A 44 10.68 4.77 -6.50
C GLY A 44 10.44 3.96 -7.78
N PHE A 45 11.40 3.94 -8.71
CA PHE A 45 11.25 3.17 -9.95
C PHE A 45 11.21 1.65 -9.69
N LEU A 46 11.95 1.13 -8.70
CA LEU A 46 11.87 -0.28 -8.31
C LEU A 46 10.55 -0.59 -7.62
N GLN A 47 10.02 0.36 -6.83
CA GLN A 47 8.67 0.24 -6.26
C GLN A 47 7.62 0.06 -7.35
N LEU A 48 7.63 0.95 -8.34
CA LEU A 48 6.71 0.92 -9.47
C LEU A 48 6.85 -0.39 -10.26
N THR A 49 8.09 -0.77 -10.61
CA THR A 49 8.35 -1.97 -11.39
C THR A 49 7.92 -3.24 -10.64
N GLY A 50 8.22 -3.32 -9.34
CA GLY A 50 7.82 -4.44 -8.49
C GLY A 50 6.29 -4.56 -8.41
N PHE A 51 5.58 -3.45 -8.27
CA PHE A 51 4.12 -3.47 -8.22
C PHE A 51 3.50 -3.84 -9.58
N MET A 52 3.95 -3.22 -10.68
CA MET A 52 3.50 -3.54 -12.04
C MET A 52 3.70 -5.02 -12.39
N THR A 53 4.81 -5.62 -11.96
CA THR A 53 5.09 -7.04 -12.23
C THR A 53 4.26 -8.01 -11.40
N MET A 54 3.80 -7.60 -10.22
CA MET A 54 3.00 -8.47 -9.33
C MET A 54 1.54 -8.61 -9.76
N ASN A 55 1.00 -7.63 -10.48
CA ASN A 55 -0.37 -7.62 -10.99
C ASN A 55 -0.40 -7.28 -12.50
N LEU A 56 0.59 -7.75 -13.25
CA LEU A 56 0.82 -7.35 -14.64
C LEU A 56 -0.41 -7.51 -15.54
N ASP A 57 -1.13 -8.62 -15.43
CA ASP A 57 -2.33 -8.88 -16.22
C ASP A 57 -3.44 -7.83 -15.95
N ARG A 58 -3.68 -7.51 -14.66
CA ARG A 58 -4.64 -6.48 -14.26
C ARG A 58 -4.26 -5.10 -14.76
N HIS A 59 -2.97 -4.76 -14.76
CA HIS A 59 -2.48 -3.49 -15.28
C HIS A 59 -2.57 -3.42 -16.81
N MET A 60 -2.28 -4.52 -17.51
CA MET A 60 -2.43 -4.60 -18.96
C MET A 60 -3.89 -4.50 -19.40
N ASP A 61 -4.80 -5.15 -18.67
CA ASP A 61 -6.24 -5.07 -18.94
C ASP A 61 -6.77 -3.64 -18.71
N ALA A 62 -6.41 -2.99 -17.60
CA ALA A 62 -6.77 -1.59 -17.34
C ALA A 62 -6.22 -0.63 -18.43
N HIS A 63 -5.01 -0.89 -18.93
CA HIS A 63 -4.41 -0.10 -20.00
C HIS A 63 -5.07 -0.37 -21.37
N ARG A 64 -5.61 -1.58 -21.58
CA ARG A 64 -6.38 -1.94 -22.77
C ARG A 64 -7.77 -1.30 -22.74
N GLU A 65 -8.43 -1.30 -21.59
CA GLU A 65 -9.72 -0.61 -21.38
C GLU A 65 -9.58 0.91 -21.60
N LEU A 66 -8.51 1.52 -21.09
CA LEU A 66 -8.16 2.92 -21.38
C LEU A 66 -8.03 3.18 -22.89
N PHE A 67 -7.31 2.32 -23.62
CA PHE A 67 -7.18 2.47 -25.07
C PHE A 67 -8.53 2.41 -25.78
N TRP A 68 -9.41 1.49 -25.38
CA TRP A 68 -10.76 1.41 -25.94
C TRP A 68 -11.61 2.64 -25.62
N HIS A 69 -11.54 3.17 -24.40
CA HIS A 69 -12.24 4.40 -24.02
C HIS A 69 -11.73 5.65 -24.77
N LEU A 70 -10.43 5.75 -25.03
CA LEU A 70 -9.83 6.81 -25.86
C LEU A 70 -10.31 6.74 -27.31
N VAL A 71 -10.51 5.52 -27.84
CA VAL A 71 -11.00 5.28 -29.21
C VAL A 71 -12.50 5.53 -29.33
N GLU A 72 -13.29 5.21 -28.30
CA GLU A 72 -14.74 5.47 -28.26
C GLU A 72 -15.10 6.95 -28.10
N GLY A 73 -14.16 7.80 -27.64
CA GLY A 73 -14.27 9.24 -27.73
C GLY A 73 -15.05 9.94 -26.62
N ASP A 74 -15.17 9.33 -25.44
CA ASP A 74 -15.81 9.94 -24.26
C ASP A 74 -14.73 10.54 -23.34
N GLY A 75 -14.40 11.82 -23.55
CA GLY A 75 -13.24 12.51 -22.96
C GLY A 75 -13.12 12.43 -21.43
N ASP A 76 -14.23 12.19 -20.72
CA ASP A 76 -14.27 12.04 -19.25
C ASP A 76 -13.56 10.78 -18.72
N ALA A 77 -13.42 9.73 -19.56
CA ALA A 77 -12.71 8.50 -19.18
C ALA A 77 -11.20 8.63 -19.38
N ALA A 78 -10.77 9.37 -20.40
CA ALA A 78 -9.37 9.63 -20.72
C ALA A 78 -8.68 10.45 -19.63
N GLU A 79 -9.32 11.52 -19.16
CA GLU A 79 -8.75 12.42 -18.14
C GLU A 79 -8.53 11.69 -16.80
N LYS A 80 -9.51 10.90 -16.34
CA LYS A 80 -9.39 10.07 -15.13
C LYS A 80 -8.26 9.04 -15.19
N HIS A 81 -8.04 8.45 -16.36
CA HIS A 81 -6.93 7.53 -16.54
C HIS A 81 -5.59 8.26 -16.52
N THR A 82 -5.51 9.45 -17.11
CA THR A 82 -4.29 10.26 -17.11
C THR A 82 -3.93 10.70 -15.69
N ASP A 83 -4.89 11.21 -14.92
CA ASP A 83 -4.71 11.60 -13.52
C ASP A 83 -4.31 10.41 -12.64
N PHE A 84 -4.93 9.25 -12.85
CA PHE A 84 -4.57 8.03 -12.13
C PHE A 84 -3.12 7.65 -12.43
N TYR A 85 -2.68 7.68 -13.70
CA TYR A 85 -1.30 7.35 -14.06
C TYR A 85 -0.30 8.41 -13.56
N ASP A 86 -0.63 9.70 -13.58
CA ASP A 86 0.24 10.74 -13.03
C ASP A 86 0.42 10.60 -11.51
N GLU A 87 -0.67 10.38 -10.76
CA GLU A 87 -0.61 10.07 -9.33
C GLU A 87 0.15 8.76 -9.08
N TYR A 88 -0.04 7.76 -9.91
CA TYR A 88 0.57 6.43 -9.78
C TYR A 88 2.06 6.40 -10.14
N MET A 89 2.50 7.27 -11.06
CA MET A 89 3.90 7.46 -11.43
C MET A 89 4.62 8.41 -10.46
N SER A 90 3.89 9.05 -9.52
CA SER A 90 4.46 9.91 -8.47
C SER A 90 5.14 9.10 -7.35
N VAL A 91 6.18 8.36 -7.71
CA VAL A 91 6.94 7.53 -6.78
C VAL A 91 8.04 8.32 -6.06
N MET A 92 8.28 7.96 -4.79
CA MET A 92 9.31 8.55 -3.95
C MET A 92 10.30 7.48 -3.48
N ASP A 93 11.59 7.85 -3.45
CA ASP A 93 12.63 7.04 -2.83
C ASP A 93 12.41 6.94 -1.31
N LEU A 94 12.33 5.71 -0.80
CA LEU A 94 12.24 5.44 0.63
C LEU A 94 13.62 5.18 1.21
N THR A 95 13.83 5.58 2.47
CA THR A 95 15.07 5.23 3.17
C THR A 95 15.18 3.72 3.32
N ALA A 96 16.37 3.15 3.12
CA ALA A 96 16.56 1.72 3.25
C ALA A 96 16.19 1.21 4.64
N GLU A 97 16.47 1.98 5.69
CA GLU A 97 16.16 1.63 7.07
C GLU A 97 14.66 1.51 7.30
N PHE A 98 13.89 2.49 6.81
CA PHE A 98 12.44 2.49 6.93
C PHE A 98 11.84 1.30 6.17
N TYR A 99 12.21 1.15 4.89
CA TYR A 99 11.69 0.07 4.06
C TYR A 99 12.00 -1.32 4.61
N LEU A 100 13.26 -1.58 4.97
CA LEU A 100 13.68 -2.89 5.46
C LEU A 100 13.07 -3.19 6.83
N GLN A 101 12.94 -2.19 7.70
CA GLN A 101 12.23 -2.35 8.97
C GLN A 101 10.77 -2.74 8.75
N THR A 102 10.08 -2.10 7.80
CA THR A 102 8.69 -2.45 7.47
C THR A 102 8.59 -3.89 6.97
N VAL A 103 9.43 -4.29 6.01
CA VAL A 103 9.45 -5.68 5.50
C VAL A 103 9.66 -6.67 6.64
N GLU A 104 10.69 -6.45 7.46
CA GLU A 104 11.04 -7.35 8.55
C GLU A 104 9.95 -7.41 9.62
N LYS A 105 9.57 -6.26 10.19
CA LYS A 105 8.69 -6.23 11.37
C LYS A 105 7.23 -6.50 11.04
N VAL A 106 6.74 -6.01 9.90
CA VAL A 106 5.31 -6.06 9.54
C VAL A 106 4.99 -7.30 8.71
N PHE A 107 5.83 -7.61 7.71
CA PHE A 107 5.51 -8.63 6.71
C PHE A 107 6.19 -9.98 6.95
N VAL A 108 7.33 -10.02 7.66
CA VAL A 108 8.04 -11.27 7.97
C VAL A 108 7.78 -11.72 9.41
N ASN A 109 8.07 -10.86 10.39
CA ASN A 109 7.99 -11.20 11.82
C ASN A 109 6.58 -11.03 12.40
N HIS A 110 5.76 -10.17 11.78
CA HIS A 110 4.41 -9.82 12.24
C HIS A 110 4.39 -9.36 13.71
N GLU A 111 5.30 -8.46 14.08
CA GLU A 111 5.59 -8.12 15.48
C GLU A 111 4.40 -7.45 16.20
N LEU A 112 3.63 -6.61 15.50
CA LEU A 112 2.48 -5.89 16.07
C LEU A 112 1.35 -6.85 16.49
N PRO A 113 0.79 -7.71 15.60
CA PRO A 113 -0.27 -8.64 16.00
C PRO A 113 0.22 -9.74 16.96
N ARG A 114 1.53 -9.95 17.09
CA ARG A 114 2.13 -10.84 18.09
C ARG A 114 2.35 -10.16 19.45
N GLY A 115 2.13 -8.85 19.55
CA GLY A 115 2.35 -8.09 20.77
C GLY A 115 3.81 -8.07 21.20
N ILE A 116 4.75 -8.04 20.25
CA ILE A 116 6.20 -7.93 20.53
C ILE A 116 6.84 -6.70 19.86
N PHE A 117 6.05 -5.90 19.16
CA PHE A 117 6.56 -4.70 18.49
C PHE A 117 7.01 -3.66 19.52
N LEU A 118 8.25 -3.20 19.37
CA LEU A 118 8.85 -2.13 20.18
C LEU A 118 9.02 -0.86 19.34
N HIS A 119 8.63 0.27 19.90
CA HIS A 119 8.93 1.61 19.39
C HIS A 119 9.74 2.39 20.43
N ARG A 120 10.97 2.77 20.07
CA ARG A 120 11.89 3.50 20.97
C ARG A 120 12.10 2.81 22.33
N GLY A 121 12.15 1.48 22.32
CA GLY A 121 12.30 0.65 23.53
C GLY A 121 11.00 0.28 24.22
N GLU A 122 9.89 0.96 23.92
CA GLU A 122 8.60 0.73 24.55
C GLU A 122 7.74 -0.24 23.73
N LYS A 123 7.09 -1.17 24.43
CA LYS A 123 6.17 -2.12 23.81
C LYS A 123 4.91 -1.40 23.34
N VAL A 124 4.57 -1.59 22.06
CA VAL A 124 3.33 -1.05 21.50
C VAL A 124 2.18 -2.00 21.82
N ASP A 125 1.21 -1.51 22.58
CA ASP A 125 -0.04 -2.21 22.88
C ASP A 125 -1.23 -1.42 22.31
N PRO A 126 -1.79 -1.83 21.15
CA PRO A 126 -3.01 -1.23 20.61
C PRO A 126 -4.21 -1.33 21.57
N GLY A 127 -4.19 -2.29 22.51
CA GLY A 127 -5.20 -2.43 23.56
C GLY A 127 -5.22 -1.23 24.52
N ALA A 128 -4.19 -0.40 24.58
CA ALA A 128 -4.21 0.82 25.38
C ALA A 128 -5.19 1.88 24.83
N ILE A 129 -5.63 1.77 23.57
CA ILE A 129 -6.61 2.66 22.95
C ILE A 129 -8.00 2.30 23.50
N ARG A 130 -8.47 3.05 24.50
CA ARG A 130 -9.76 2.83 25.18
C ARG A 130 -10.80 3.93 24.99
N ARG A 131 -10.36 5.14 24.63
CA ARG A 131 -11.20 6.35 24.59
C ARG A 131 -11.38 6.91 23.18
N THR A 132 -10.89 6.20 22.18
CA THR A 132 -10.95 6.60 20.79
C THR A 132 -11.79 5.58 20.05
N ALA A 133 -12.84 6.05 19.39
CA ALA A 133 -13.64 5.20 18.51
C ALA A 133 -12.80 4.81 17.29
N LEU A 134 -12.85 3.54 16.90
CA LEU A 134 -12.10 3.01 15.76
C LEU A 134 -13.07 2.50 14.70
N MET A 135 -12.84 2.90 13.45
CA MET A 135 -13.53 2.39 12.27
C MET A 135 -12.50 1.90 11.27
N THR A 136 -12.69 0.69 10.75
CA THR A 136 -11.84 0.09 9.71
C THR A 136 -12.66 -0.11 8.45
N ILE A 137 -12.05 0.16 7.29
CA ILE A 137 -12.66 -0.05 5.98
C ILE A 137 -11.76 -1.03 5.22
N GLU A 138 -12.38 -2.06 4.66
CA GLU A 138 -11.70 -3.12 3.91
C GLU A 138 -12.42 -3.34 2.58
N GLY A 139 -11.67 -3.77 1.56
CA GLY A 139 -12.23 -4.13 0.26
C GLY A 139 -12.43 -5.64 0.15
N GLU A 140 -13.65 -6.08 -0.21
CA GLU A 140 -13.96 -7.51 -0.40
C GLU A 140 -13.08 -8.17 -1.47
N ARG A 141 -12.68 -7.41 -2.50
CA ARG A 141 -11.87 -7.87 -3.63
C ARG A 141 -10.47 -7.25 -3.65
N ASP A 142 -9.95 -6.92 -2.46
CA ASP A 142 -8.63 -6.33 -2.30
C ASP A 142 -7.54 -7.42 -2.36
N ASP A 143 -6.73 -7.38 -3.41
CA ASP A 143 -5.62 -8.29 -3.68
C ASP A 143 -4.28 -7.77 -3.14
N ILE A 144 -4.26 -6.60 -2.50
CA ILE A 144 -3.10 -6.00 -1.86
C ILE A 144 -3.17 -6.19 -0.34
N SER A 145 -4.26 -5.74 0.27
CA SER A 145 -4.60 -5.93 1.69
C SER A 145 -5.83 -6.82 1.82
N GLY A 146 -5.60 -8.11 2.10
CA GLY A 146 -6.68 -9.08 2.20
C GLY A 146 -7.71 -8.74 3.29
N VAL A 147 -8.94 -9.17 3.09
CA VAL A 147 -10.04 -9.02 4.06
C VAL A 147 -9.64 -9.58 5.43
N GLY A 148 -10.02 -8.91 6.51
CA GLY A 148 -9.72 -9.29 7.89
C GLY A 148 -8.34 -8.87 8.39
N GLN A 149 -7.55 -8.18 7.57
CA GLN A 149 -6.28 -7.59 8.03
C GLN A 149 -6.52 -6.36 8.93
N GLY A 150 -7.69 -5.73 8.88
CA GLY A 150 -8.05 -4.51 9.60
C GLY A 150 -7.64 -3.22 8.87
N VAL A 151 -7.38 -3.30 7.55
CA VAL A 151 -6.96 -2.21 6.66
C VAL A 151 -7.43 -2.49 5.23
N GLY A 152 -7.56 -1.45 4.40
CA GLY A 152 -7.82 -1.57 2.96
C GLY A 152 -6.82 -0.77 2.13
N HIS A 153 -6.73 -1.06 0.83
CA HIS A 153 -5.86 -0.32 -0.10
C HIS A 153 -6.59 0.86 -0.76
N TYR A 154 -5.83 1.75 -1.40
CA TYR A 154 -6.33 2.99 -2.01
C TYR A 154 -7.59 2.84 -2.89
N GLY A 155 -7.70 1.78 -3.70
CA GLY A 155 -8.87 1.54 -4.56
C GLY A 155 -10.19 1.35 -3.80
N VAL A 156 -10.13 1.05 -2.50
CA VAL A 156 -11.32 1.03 -1.61
C VAL A 156 -11.78 2.46 -1.26
N PHE A 157 -10.88 3.44 -1.32
CA PHE A 157 -11.08 4.83 -0.91
C PHE A 157 -11.29 5.81 -2.06
N ASN A 158 -11.47 5.31 -3.28
CA ASN A 158 -11.70 6.12 -4.47
C ASN A 158 -12.94 5.65 -5.26
N GLY A 159 -13.42 6.50 -6.18
CA GLY A 159 -14.49 6.19 -7.11
C GLY A 159 -15.90 6.47 -6.58
N SER A 160 -16.89 6.24 -7.46
CA SER A 160 -18.31 6.48 -7.17
C SER A 160 -18.81 5.61 -6.02
N ARG A 161 -18.35 4.35 -5.93
CA ARG A 161 -18.75 3.42 -4.88
C ARG A 161 -18.27 3.85 -3.49
N PHE A 162 -17.03 4.34 -3.37
CA PHE A 162 -16.55 4.92 -2.11
C PHE A 162 -17.43 6.09 -1.66
N ARG A 163 -17.75 7.01 -2.59
CA ARG A 163 -18.60 8.18 -2.32
C ARG A 163 -20.05 7.81 -1.98
N ALA A 164 -20.60 6.78 -2.61
CA ALA A 164 -21.98 6.34 -2.40
C ALA A 164 -22.16 5.48 -1.14
N ASP A 165 -21.21 4.59 -0.84
CA ASP A 165 -21.38 3.57 0.19
C ASP A 165 -20.58 3.85 1.47
N ALA A 166 -19.30 4.23 1.33
CA ALA A 166 -18.36 4.32 2.44
C ALA A 166 -18.39 5.71 3.10
N VAL A 167 -18.37 6.79 2.32
CA VAL A 167 -18.38 8.17 2.83
C VAL A 167 -19.58 8.45 3.75
N PRO A 168 -20.83 8.09 3.40
CA PRO A 168 -21.97 8.34 4.30
C PRO A 168 -21.82 7.61 5.65
N ARG A 169 -21.23 6.42 5.66
CA ARG A 169 -20.98 5.64 6.89
C ARG A 169 -19.87 6.25 7.74
N ILE A 170 -18.84 6.80 7.12
CA ILE A 170 -17.79 7.54 7.83
C ILE A 170 -18.40 8.78 8.49
N ILE A 171 -19.20 9.54 7.74
CA ILE A 171 -19.87 10.75 8.26
C ILE A 171 -20.81 10.40 9.42
N ASP A 172 -21.66 9.39 9.26
CA ASP A 172 -22.56 8.90 10.32
C ASP A 172 -21.77 8.42 11.55
N PHE A 173 -20.67 7.69 11.34
CA PHE A 173 -19.78 7.30 12.44
C PHE A 173 -19.20 8.53 13.15
N MET A 174 -18.68 9.52 12.43
CA MET A 174 -18.14 10.75 13.01
C MET A 174 -19.20 11.49 13.84
N HIS A 175 -20.42 11.62 13.33
CA HIS A 175 -21.52 12.26 14.07
C HIS A 175 -21.93 11.50 15.33
N LYS A 176 -21.90 10.17 15.31
CA LYS A 176 -22.22 9.33 16.48
C LYS A 176 -21.14 9.36 17.57
N GLN A 177 -19.92 9.75 17.23
CA GLN A 177 -18.78 9.79 18.15
C GLN A 177 -18.37 11.21 18.57
N ALA A 178 -19.03 12.24 18.02
CA ALA A 178 -18.88 13.64 18.40
C ALA A 178 -19.71 13.96 19.66
#